data_AF-A0A522CGH9-F1
#
_entry.id   AF-A0A522CGH9-F1
#
_cell.length_a   1.000
_cell.length_b   1.000
_cell.length_c   1.000
_cell.angle_alpha   90.00
_cell.angle_beta   90.00
_cell.angle_gamma   90.00
#
_symmetry.space_group_name_H-M   'P 1'
#
loop_
_entity.id
_entity.type
_entity.pdbx_description
1 polymer ?
#
loop_
_entity_poly.entity_id
_entity_poly.type
_entity_poly.pdbx_seq_one_letter_code
_entity_poly.pdbx_strand_id
1 'polypeptide(L)'
;MATTRPDRRIVYGANCVWWDSIDKVAAKPTPSGRGLPCCPHCGSVLMEVPSIEHWNRNMDRYEADGHPGYRAMMEWSRGKCFPTMTALRAAHEAGRGGQ
;
A
#
# COMPACT_ATOMS: atom_id res chain seq x y z
N MET A 1 18.39 10.11 25.24
CA MET A 1 17.70 10.21 23.94
C MET A 1 16.95 8.91 23.73
N ALA A 2 15.61 8.92 23.81
CA ALA A 2 14.82 7.72 23.53
C ALA A 2 14.94 7.42 22.04
N THR A 3 15.56 6.30 21.68
CA THR A 3 15.58 5.80 20.31
C THR A 3 14.18 5.28 20.01
N THR A 4 13.34 6.11 19.40
CA THR A 4 12.02 5.71 18.91
C THR A 4 12.25 4.55 17.94
N ARG A 5 11.74 3.36 18.29
CA ARG A 5 11.81 2.21 17.37
C ARG A 5 11.17 2.63 16.04
N PRO A 6 11.75 2.27 14.89
CA PRO A 6 11.15 2.58 13.60
C PRO A 6 9.75 1.97 13.55
N ASP A 7 8.78 2.77 13.14
CA ASP A 7 7.39 2.33 12.99
C ASP A 7 7.33 1.25 11.90
N ARG A 8 6.78 0.08 12.26
CA ARG A 8 6.79 -1.11 11.41
C ARG A 8 5.50 -1.26 10.60
N ARG A 9 4.51 -0.40 10.83
CA ARG A 9 3.20 -0.52 10.21
C ARG A 9 3.29 -0.35 8.70
N ILE A 10 2.56 -1.20 8.00
CA ILE A 10 2.27 -1.05 6.58
C ILE A 10 0.88 -0.46 6.46
N VAL A 11 0.73 0.46 5.52
CA VAL A 11 -0.51 1.15 5.24
C VAL A 11 -0.92 0.91 3.80
N TYR A 12 -2.23 0.94 3.55
CA TYR A 12 -2.80 0.73 2.23
C TYR A 12 -4.05 1.58 2.04
N GLY A 13 -4.33 1.95 0.79
CA GLY A 13 -5.42 2.84 0.42
C GLY A 13 -6.80 2.21 0.65
N ALA A 14 -7.72 3.00 1.21
CA ALA A 14 -9.13 2.62 1.28
C ALA A 14 -9.85 2.76 -0.07
N ASN A 15 -9.52 3.81 -0.84
CA ASN A 15 -10.15 4.13 -2.14
C ASN A 15 -9.14 4.11 -3.31
N CYS A 16 -7.93 3.59 -3.09
CA CYS A 16 -6.91 3.42 -4.12
C CYS A 16 -6.04 2.20 -3.77
N VAL A 17 -5.22 1.75 -4.71
CA VAL A 17 -4.34 0.57 -4.53
C VAL A 17 -2.91 0.96 -4.14
N TRP A 18 -2.74 2.09 -3.47
CA TRP A 18 -1.44 2.47 -2.93
C TRP A 18 -1.15 1.69 -1.63
N TRP A 19 0.08 1.25 -1.44
CA TRP A 19 0.56 0.73 -0.16
C TRP A 19 2.06 0.96 0.01
N ASP A 20 2.50 1.19 1.24
CA ASP A 20 3.91 1.22 1.65
C ASP A 20 4.02 1.26 3.19
N SER A 21 5.22 1.55 3.71
CA SER A 21 5.43 1.85 5.12
C SER A 21 4.78 3.18 5.54
N ILE A 22 4.34 3.25 6.81
CA ILE A 22 3.60 4.40 7.35
C ILE A 22 4.41 5.71 7.38
N ASP A 23 5.74 5.64 7.36
CA ASP A 23 6.62 6.80 7.28
C ASP A 23 6.55 7.54 5.93
N LYS A 24 5.95 6.93 4.90
CA LYS A 24 5.80 7.50 3.56
C LYS A 24 4.42 8.12 3.28
N VAL A 25 3.54 8.16 4.28
CA VAL A 25 2.20 8.73 4.11
C VAL A 25 2.27 10.25 4.03
N ALA A 26 1.29 10.85 3.34
CA ALA A 26 1.00 12.26 3.55
C ALA A 26 0.07 12.44 4.75
N ALA A 27 0.04 13.64 5.32
CA ALA A 27 -0.87 14.01 6.39
C ALA A 27 -1.86 15.07 5.89
N LYS A 28 -3.15 14.75 5.87
CA LYS A 28 -4.21 15.73 5.58
C LYS A 28 -4.58 16.49 6.86
N PRO A 29 -4.65 17.83 6.83
CA PRO A 29 -5.07 18.61 7.99
C PRO A 29 -6.49 18.23 8.44
N THR A 30 -6.72 18.25 9.76
CA THR A 30 -8.07 18.14 10.34
C THR A 30 -8.38 19.34 11.24
N PRO A 31 -9.65 19.61 11.55
CA PRO A 31 -10.02 20.66 12.51
C PRO A 31 -9.39 20.50 13.90
N SER A 32 -8.99 19.28 14.27
CA SER A 32 -8.31 19.00 15.53
C SER A 32 -6.82 19.36 15.55
N GLY A 33 -6.26 19.79 14.41
CA GLY A 33 -4.83 20.04 14.24
C GLY A 33 -3.98 18.77 14.10
N ARG A 34 -4.55 17.56 14.31
CA ARG A 34 -3.87 16.29 14.06
C ARG A 34 -4.04 15.89 12.59
N GLY A 35 -2.94 15.58 11.90
CA GLY A 35 -2.98 15.15 10.50
C GLY A 35 -3.52 13.73 10.36
N LEU A 36 -4.43 13.51 9.40
CA LEU A 36 -4.89 12.16 9.05
C LEU A 36 -3.95 11.54 8.01
N PRO A 37 -3.49 10.29 8.21
CA PRO A 37 -2.66 9.61 7.23
C PRO A 37 -3.43 9.35 5.94
N CYS A 38 -2.85 9.76 4.83
CA CYS A 38 -3.44 9.67 3.49
C CYS A 38 -2.40 9.19 2.47
N CYS A 39 -2.87 8.60 1.38
CA CYS A 39 -2.07 8.31 0.21
C CYS A 39 -1.40 9.61 -0.27
N PRO A 40 -0.07 9.62 -0.47
CA PRO A 40 0.65 10.83 -0.85
C PRO A 40 0.34 11.30 -2.28
N HIS A 41 -0.28 10.45 -3.09
CA HIS A 41 -0.57 10.72 -4.50
C HIS A 41 -1.99 11.24 -4.74
N CYS A 42 -2.99 10.64 -4.10
CA CYS A 42 -4.41 10.97 -4.36
C CYS A 42 -5.17 11.47 -3.12
N GLY A 43 -4.54 11.46 -1.94
CA GLY A 43 -5.18 11.92 -0.71
C GLY A 43 -6.23 10.96 -0.13
N SER A 44 -6.39 9.74 -0.67
CA SER A 44 -7.25 8.71 -0.08
C SER A 44 -6.81 8.41 1.35
N VAL A 45 -7.77 8.23 2.26
CA VAL A 45 -7.50 7.72 3.61
C VAL A 45 -6.88 6.31 3.54
N LEU A 46 -6.12 5.98 4.59
CA LEU A 46 -5.36 4.75 4.68
C LEU A 46 -5.88 3.84 5.79
N MET A 47 -5.75 2.55 5.58
CA MET A 47 -5.88 1.50 6.60
C MET A 47 -4.50 0.94 6.92
N GLU A 48 -4.34 0.31 8.08
CA GLU A 48 -3.04 -0.19 8.55
C GLU A 48 -3.04 -1.67 8.92
N VAL A 49 -1.88 -2.31 8.79
CA VAL A 49 -1.54 -3.62 9.35
C VAL A 49 -0.24 -3.49 10.17
N PRO A 50 -0.05 -4.33 11.21
CA PRO A 50 1.02 -4.10 12.18
C PRO A 50 2.43 -4.24 11.61
N SER A 51 2.62 -4.99 10.52
CA SER A 51 3.94 -5.23 9.96
C SER A 51 3.92 -5.69 8.50
N ILE A 52 5.08 -5.66 7.86
CA ILE A 52 5.28 -6.20 6.51
C ILE A 52 5.07 -7.72 6.47
N GLU A 53 5.38 -8.45 7.54
CA GLU A 53 5.12 -9.90 7.61
C GLU A 53 3.62 -10.18 7.65
N HIS A 54 2.84 -9.34 8.35
CA HIS A 54 1.38 -9.45 8.34
C HIS A 54 0.82 -9.15 6.94
N TRP A 55 1.29 -8.07 6.31
CA TRP A 55 0.92 -7.70 4.94
C TRP A 55 1.21 -8.85 3.96
N ASN A 56 2.43 -9.39 4.02
CA ASN A 56 2.91 -10.46 3.18
C ASN A 56 2.04 -11.72 3.30
N ARG A 57 1.80 -12.18 4.53
CA ARG A 57 0.96 -13.35 4.79
C ARG A 57 -0.45 -13.21 4.20
N ASN A 58 -1.04 -12.01 4.23
CA ASN A 58 -2.35 -11.78 3.64
C ASN A 58 -2.33 -11.87 2.12
N MET A 59 -1.26 -11.37 1.47
CA MET A 59 -1.09 -11.53 0.01
C MET A 59 -0.87 -12.99 -0.37
N ASP A 60 -0.05 -13.71 0.39
CA ASP A 60 0.26 -15.12 0.13
C ASP A 60 -1.00 -15.98 0.29
N ARG A 61 -1.84 -15.70 1.30
CA ARG A 61 -3.14 -16.36 1.47
C ARG A 61 -4.05 -16.09 0.27
N TYR A 62 -4.17 -14.85 -0.17
CA TYR A 62 -5.02 -14.51 -1.29
C TYR A 62 -4.54 -15.16 -2.59
N GLU A 63 -3.22 -15.26 -2.80
CA GLU A 63 -2.66 -16.00 -3.94
C GLU A 63 -3.03 -17.51 -3.89
N ALA A 64 -2.91 -18.13 -2.71
CA ALA A 64 -3.29 -19.53 -2.48
C ALA A 64 -4.80 -19.79 -2.70
N ASP A 65 -5.66 -18.79 -2.52
CA ASP A 65 -7.11 -18.87 -2.74
C ASP A 65 -7.50 -18.83 -4.24
N GLY A 66 -6.54 -18.93 -5.15
CA GLY A 66 -6.78 -19.02 -6.60
C GLY A 66 -6.51 -17.72 -7.37
N HIS A 67 -5.67 -16.85 -6.83
CA HIS A 67 -5.28 -15.58 -7.47
C HIS A 67 -3.79 -15.59 -7.87
N PRO A 68 -3.38 -16.41 -8.85
CA PRO A 68 -1.97 -16.56 -9.22
C PRO A 68 -1.35 -15.24 -9.69
N GLY A 69 -0.14 -14.96 -9.20
CA GLY A 69 0.61 -13.75 -9.54
C GLY A 69 0.16 -12.48 -8.82
N TYR A 70 -0.82 -12.58 -7.91
CA TYR A 70 -1.26 -11.46 -7.09
C TYR A 70 -0.11 -10.91 -6.24
N ARG A 71 0.69 -11.78 -5.63
CA ARG A 71 1.82 -11.42 -4.79
C ARG A 71 2.83 -10.56 -5.55
N ALA A 72 3.28 -11.05 -6.71
CA ALA A 72 4.25 -10.36 -7.54
C ALA A 72 3.72 -8.99 -8.03
N MET A 73 2.44 -8.93 -8.42
CA MET A 73 1.80 -7.69 -8.84
C MET A 73 1.73 -6.68 -7.69
N MET A 74 1.34 -7.10 -6.50
CA MET A 74 1.27 -6.23 -5.33
C MET A 74 2.66 -5.76 -4.91
N GLU A 75 3.68 -6.61 -4.92
CA GLU A 75 5.08 -6.21 -4.67
C GLU A 75 5.57 -5.18 -5.68
N TRP A 76 5.33 -5.41 -6.96
CA TRP A 76 5.67 -4.45 -8.01
C TRP A 76 4.97 -3.10 -7.80
N SER A 77 3.74 -3.10 -7.29
CA SER A 77 2.94 -1.89 -7.07
C SER A 77 3.39 -1.04 -5.88
N ARG A 78 4.31 -1.52 -5.03
CA ARG A 78 4.71 -0.81 -3.81
C ARG A 78 5.08 0.64 -4.08
N GLY A 79 4.51 1.56 -3.30
CA GLY A 79 4.72 3.01 -3.42
C GLY A 79 4.03 3.68 -4.62
N LYS A 80 3.40 2.92 -5.51
CA LYS A 80 2.65 3.43 -6.68
C LYS A 80 1.17 3.54 -6.34
N CYS A 81 0.50 4.57 -6.85
CA CYS A 81 -0.93 4.76 -6.65
C CYS A 81 -1.71 4.41 -7.92
N PHE A 82 -2.71 3.54 -7.78
CA PHE A 82 -3.65 3.22 -8.84
C PHE A 82 -5.08 3.45 -8.33
N PRO A 83 -6.00 3.96 -9.17
CA PRO A 83 -7.38 4.19 -8.76
C PRO A 83 -8.14 2.87 -8.50
N THR A 84 -7.79 1.78 -9.19
CA THR A 84 -8.46 0.48 -9.09
C THR A 84 -7.48 -0.68 -9.29
N MET A 85 -7.88 -1.88 -8.85
CA MET A 85 -7.14 -3.12 -9.13
C MET A 85 -7.01 -3.40 -10.63
N THR A 86 -8.01 -3.03 -11.43
CA THR A 86 -7.96 -3.15 -12.90
C THR A 86 -6.88 -2.26 -13.50
N ALA A 87 -6.77 -1.01 -13.05
CA ALA A 87 -5.73 -0.09 -13.50
C ALA A 87 -4.33 -0.58 -13.09
N LEU A 88 -4.19 -1.10 -11.87
CA LEU A 88 -2.96 -1.75 -11.42
C LEU A 88 -2.57 -2.91 -12.33
N ARG A 89 -3.51 -3.83 -12.61
CA ARG A 89 -3.27 -5.02 -13.42
C ARG A 89 -2.81 -4.65 -14.82
N ALA A 90 -3.53 -3.74 -15.48
CA ALA A 90 -3.18 -3.28 -16.82
C ALA A 90 -1.77 -2.66 -16.86
N ALA A 91 -1.41 -1.88 -15.84
CA ALA A 91 -0.07 -1.29 -15.74
C ALA A 91 1.03 -2.33 -15.49
N HIS A 92 0.75 -3.33 -14.64
CA HIS A 92 1.69 -4.42 -14.36
C HIS A 92 1.93 -5.30 -15.60
N GLU A 93 0.87 -5.61 -16.36
CA GLU A 93 0.97 -6.37 -17.62
C GLU A 93 1.74 -5.58 -18.69
N ALA A 94 1.44 -4.29 -18.87
CA ALA A 94 2.17 -3.43 -19.79
C ALA A 94 3.67 -3.29 -19.42
N GLY A 95 3.99 -3.23 -18.12
CA GLY A 95 5.36 -3.15 -17.62
C GLY A 95 6.16 -4.46 -17.74
N ARG A 96 5.51 -5.60 -17.94
CA ARG A 96 6.15 -6.91 -18.16
C ARG A 96 6.47 -7.20 -19.63
N GLY A 97 5.84 -6.49 -20.56
CA GLY A 97 6.06 -6.64 -22.01
C GLY A 97 7.26 -5.88 -22.57
N GLY A 98 8.08 -5.26 -21.72
CA GLY A 98 9.22 -4.41 -22.11
C GLY A 98 10.55 -4.77 -21.44
N GLN A 99 10.72 -6.01 -20.98
CA GLN A 99 11.99 -6.55 -20.48
C GLN A 99 12.52 -7.64 -21.41
#